data_AF-A0A2L0WRN0-F1
#
_entry.id   AF-A0A2L0WRN0-F1
#
_cell.length_a   1.000
_cell.length_b   1.000
_cell.length_c   1.000
_cell.angle_alpha   90.00
_cell.angle_beta   90.00
_cell.angle_gamma   90.00
#
_symmetry.space_group_name_H-M   'P 1'
#
loop_
_entity.id
_entity.type
_entity.pdbx_description
1 polymer ?
#
loop_
_entity_poly.entity_id
_entity_poly.type
_entity_poly.pdbx_seq_one_letter_code
_entity_poly.pdbx_strand_id
1 'polypeptide(L)'
;AALEAPRVLNLNSNKYYSGPYGEDVVFITNDWHTALLPCYLKTMYKSQGIYKNAKVAFCIHNIAYQGRFVFSDFSLLNLPAQLKSFFDFMDGYLKPVKGRKINWMKAAILESDRVLTVSPYYAQELVSGEAKGVELDNIIRKTGITGIVNGMDVQEWNPSTDKHIDVTYDATTVMDAKPLIKETLQAAVGLPVDRDIPLIGSIGRLEEQKGSDILAAAIPKFIGENVQIVVLGT
;
A
#
# COMPACT_ATOMS: atom_id res chain seq x y z
N ALA A 1 3.92 -5.28 -21.43
CA ALA A 1 4.31 -6.43 -20.58
C ALA A 1 3.13 -6.99 -19.80
N ALA A 2 2.57 -6.28 -18.81
CA ALA A 2 1.47 -6.80 -17.98
C ALA A 2 0.21 -7.22 -18.77
N LEU A 3 -0.13 -6.50 -19.83
CA LEU A 3 -1.24 -6.83 -20.74
C LEU A 3 -0.89 -7.89 -21.80
N GLU A 4 0.38 -8.26 -21.97
CA GLU A 4 0.75 -9.36 -22.90
C GLU A 4 0.91 -10.67 -22.15
N ALA A 5 1.38 -10.62 -20.91
CA ALA A 5 1.70 -11.78 -20.09
C ALA A 5 0.58 -12.84 -20.07
N PRO A 6 -0.71 -12.51 -19.86
CA PRO A 6 -1.78 -13.52 -19.86
C PRO A 6 -1.95 -14.22 -21.21
N ARG A 7 -1.59 -13.59 -22.33
CA ARG A 7 -1.77 -14.15 -23.68
C ARG A 7 -0.60 -15.01 -24.13
N VAL A 8 0.60 -14.78 -23.59
CA VAL A 8 1.84 -15.42 -24.09
C VAL A 8 2.51 -16.35 -23.08
N LEU A 9 2.28 -16.16 -21.77
CA LEU A 9 2.91 -17.00 -20.76
C LEU A 9 2.13 -18.31 -20.60
N ASN A 10 2.75 -19.40 -21.06
CA ASN A 10 2.22 -20.75 -20.86
C ASN A 10 2.50 -21.25 -19.45
N LEU A 11 1.43 -21.47 -18.68
CA LEU A 11 1.51 -22.10 -17.37
C LEU A 11 1.44 -23.61 -17.51
N ASN A 12 2.59 -24.28 -17.54
CA ASN A 12 2.67 -25.74 -17.69
C ASN A 12 2.90 -26.49 -16.37
N SER A 13 3.01 -25.76 -15.24
CA SER A 13 3.30 -26.33 -13.92
C SER A 13 2.06 -26.69 -13.10
N ASN A 14 0.85 -26.44 -13.60
CA ASN A 14 -0.39 -26.71 -12.90
C ASN A 14 -1.03 -28.02 -13.40
N LYS A 15 -1.36 -28.94 -12.49
CA LYS A 15 -2.01 -30.22 -12.82
C LYS A 15 -3.42 -30.08 -13.42
N TYR A 16 -4.05 -28.92 -13.26
CA TYR A 16 -5.42 -28.64 -13.72
C TYR A 16 -5.47 -27.66 -14.89
N TYR A 17 -4.34 -27.09 -15.31
CA TYR A 17 -4.31 -26.05 -16.31
C TYR A 17 -2.99 -26.06 -17.09
N SER A 18 -3.09 -25.99 -18.42
CA SER A 18 -1.94 -25.91 -19.33
C SER A 18 -2.24 -24.92 -20.45
N GLY A 19 -1.30 -24.03 -20.74
CA GLY A 19 -1.45 -23.00 -21.78
C GLY A 19 -1.47 -21.57 -21.24
N PRO A 20 -1.81 -20.58 -22.08
CA PRO A 20 -1.82 -19.17 -21.71
C PRO A 20 -3.15 -18.80 -21.07
N TYR A 21 -3.13 -18.00 -19.99
CA TYR A 21 -4.34 -17.53 -19.27
C TYR A 21 -5.46 -17.06 -20.21
N GLY A 22 -5.08 -16.42 -21.32
CA GLY A 22 -5.99 -15.95 -22.35
C GLY A 22 -6.50 -14.54 -22.05
N GLU A 23 -7.75 -14.28 -22.46
CA GLU A 23 -8.33 -12.93 -22.50
C GLU A 23 -9.47 -12.71 -21.50
N ASP A 24 -9.99 -13.77 -20.89
CA ASP A 24 -11.03 -13.70 -19.86
C ASP A 24 -10.37 -13.57 -18.48
N VAL A 25 -9.87 -12.37 -18.19
CA VAL A 25 -9.04 -12.11 -17.00
C VAL A 25 -9.54 -10.91 -16.20
N VAL A 26 -9.28 -10.95 -14.89
CA VAL A 26 -9.43 -9.78 -14.00
C VAL A 26 -8.04 -9.29 -13.63
N PHE A 27 -7.70 -8.08 -14.07
CA PHE A 27 -6.47 -7.41 -13.66
C PHE A 27 -6.68 -6.73 -12.31
N ILE A 28 -5.78 -6.98 -11.38
CA ILE A 28 -5.67 -6.22 -10.13
C ILE A 28 -4.43 -5.34 -10.25
N THR A 29 -4.66 -4.04 -10.26
CA THR A 29 -3.62 -3.02 -10.36
C THR A 29 -3.39 -2.44 -8.97
N ASN A 30 -2.13 -2.37 -8.55
CA ASN A 30 -1.72 -1.99 -7.21
C ASN A 30 -0.93 -0.68 -7.27
N ASP A 31 -1.45 0.35 -6.61
CA ASP A 31 -0.87 1.70 -6.53
C ASP A 31 -0.56 2.38 -7.87
N TRP A 32 -0.09 3.63 -7.78
CA TRP A 32 0.12 4.52 -8.93
C TRP A 32 1.04 3.94 -10.01
N HIS A 33 1.98 3.08 -9.67
CA HIS A 33 2.93 2.47 -10.62
C HIS A 33 2.21 1.68 -11.74
N THR A 34 1.08 1.05 -11.41
CA THR A 34 0.30 0.22 -12.36
C THR A 34 -0.99 0.92 -12.84
N ALA A 35 -1.20 2.17 -12.43
CA ALA A 35 -2.41 2.94 -12.69
C ALA A 35 -2.68 3.23 -14.18
N LEU A 36 -1.67 3.11 -15.05
CA LEU A 36 -1.86 3.29 -16.49
C LEU A 36 -2.50 2.07 -17.19
N LEU A 37 -2.46 0.88 -16.57
CA LEU A 37 -2.97 -0.36 -17.17
C LEU A 37 -4.43 -0.26 -17.65
N PRO A 38 -5.42 0.24 -16.87
CA PRO A 38 -6.80 0.35 -17.35
C PRO A 38 -6.93 1.25 -18.59
N CYS A 39 -6.12 2.31 -18.68
CA CYS A 39 -6.10 3.21 -19.84
C CYS A 39 -5.61 2.49 -21.09
N TYR A 40 -4.47 1.79 -21.00
CA TYR A 40 -3.92 1.01 -22.11
C TYR A 40 -4.83 -0.14 -22.53
N LEU A 41 -5.40 -0.87 -21.56
CA LEU A 41 -6.32 -1.98 -21.83
C LEU A 41 -7.50 -1.51 -22.70
N LYS A 42 -8.14 -0.40 -22.33
CA LYS A 42 -9.28 0.13 -23.07
C LYS A 42 -8.92 0.67 -24.45
N THR A 43 -7.83 1.45 -24.53
CA THR A 43 -7.51 2.21 -25.74
C THR A 43 -6.74 1.41 -26.79
N MET A 44 -5.89 0.47 -26.38
CA MET A 44 -5.02 -0.27 -27.29
C MET A 44 -5.49 -1.71 -27.55
N TYR A 45 -6.11 -2.36 -26.57
CA TYR A 45 -6.50 -3.78 -26.68
C TYR A 45 -7.99 -3.94 -26.96
N LYS A 46 -8.86 -3.40 -26.12
CA LYS A 46 -10.32 -3.51 -26.30
C LYS A 46 -10.81 -2.88 -27.60
N SER A 47 -10.18 -1.78 -28.03
CA SER A 47 -10.45 -1.14 -29.32
C SER A 47 -10.17 -2.04 -30.54
N GLN A 48 -9.26 -3.02 -30.39
CA GLN A 48 -8.91 -4.00 -31.42
C GLN A 48 -9.66 -5.33 -31.23
N GLY A 49 -10.59 -5.40 -30.28
CA GLY A 49 -11.35 -6.61 -29.98
C GLY A 49 -10.62 -7.65 -29.13
N ILE A 50 -9.50 -7.27 -28.50
CA ILE A 50 -8.73 -8.10 -27.55
C ILE A 50 -9.22 -7.79 -26.13
N TYR A 51 -9.27 -8.78 -25.23
CA TYR A 51 -9.68 -8.58 -23.83
C TYR A 51 -11.09 -8.01 -23.65
N LYS A 52 -12.03 -8.34 -24.56
CA LYS A 52 -13.40 -7.77 -24.56
C LYS A 52 -14.09 -7.90 -23.19
N ASN A 53 -13.93 -9.04 -22.54
CA ASN A 53 -14.57 -9.34 -21.25
C ASN A 53 -13.70 -8.98 -20.04
N ALA A 54 -12.43 -8.65 -20.24
CA ALA A 54 -11.52 -8.42 -19.13
C ALA A 54 -11.94 -7.23 -18.27
N LYS A 55 -11.66 -7.31 -16.98
CA LYS A 55 -12.00 -6.29 -15.98
C LYS A 55 -10.77 -5.81 -15.22
N VAL A 56 -10.82 -4.58 -14.70
CA VAL A 56 -9.74 -4.01 -13.89
C VAL A 56 -10.26 -3.57 -12.54
N ALA A 57 -9.69 -4.13 -11.48
CA ALA A 57 -9.78 -3.58 -10.13
C ALA A 57 -8.49 -2.78 -9.84
N PHE A 58 -8.64 -1.55 -9.34
CA PHE A 58 -7.53 -0.71 -8.89
C PHE A 58 -7.51 -0.63 -7.37
N CYS A 59 -6.42 -1.10 -6.77
CA CYS A 59 -6.23 -1.16 -5.33
C CYS A 59 -5.24 -0.09 -4.87
N ILE A 60 -5.75 0.84 -4.03
CA ILE A 60 -4.97 1.90 -3.39
C ILE A 60 -4.43 1.36 -2.07
N HIS A 61 -3.11 1.20 -1.95
CA HIS A 61 -2.44 0.82 -0.71
C HIS A 61 -1.99 2.06 0.06
N ASN A 62 -1.57 3.11 -0.66
CA ASN A 62 -1.19 4.38 -0.05
C ASN A 62 -1.55 5.57 -0.96
N ILE A 63 -2.43 6.45 -0.48
CA ILE A 63 -2.93 7.61 -1.23
C ILE A 63 -1.89 8.73 -1.37
N ALA A 64 -0.84 8.73 -0.54
CA ALA A 64 0.19 9.77 -0.55
C ALA A 64 1.00 9.77 -1.86
N TYR A 65 1.14 8.60 -2.51
CA TYR A 65 1.90 8.45 -3.74
C TYR A 65 0.97 8.20 -4.93
N GLN A 66 0.82 9.19 -5.81
CA GLN A 66 -0.22 9.20 -6.84
C GLN A 66 0.31 9.18 -8.28
N GLY A 67 1.63 9.23 -8.47
CA GLY A 67 2.23 9.42 -9.79
C GLY A 67 1.86 10.80 -10.36
N ARG A 68 2.25 11.87 -9.66
CA ARG A 68 2.05 13.26 -10.07
C ARG A 68 3.26 13.71 -10.92
N PHE A 69 3.06 13.94 -12.20
CA PHE A 69 4.11 14.37 -13.13
C PHE A 69 3.77 15.68 -13.84
N VAL A 70 4.75 16.26 -14.54
CA VAL A 70 4.54 17.52 -15.27
C VAL A 70 3.47 17.32 -16.35
N PHE A 71 2.58 18.29 -16.52
CA PHE A 71 1.46 18.16 -17.45
C PHE A 71 1.89 17.94 -18.92
N SER A 72 3.05 18.46 -19.31
CA SER A 72 3.65 18.27 -20.64
C SER A 72 3.96 16.81 -20.94
N ASP A 73 4.27 16.01 -19.92
CA ASP A 73 4.81 14.66 -20.08
C ASP A 73 3.74 13.64 -20.50
N PHE A 74 2.47 14.07 -20.60
CA PHE A 74 1.39 13.22 -21.10
C PHE A 74 1.72 12.61 -22.48
N SER A 75 2.40 13.35 -23.36
CA SER A 75 2.78 12.85 -24.68
C SER A 75 3.73 11.66 -24.63
N LEU A 76 4.50 11.50 -23.54
CA LEU A 76 5.42 10.38 -23.35
C LEU A 76 4.69 9.06 -23.04
N LEU A 77 3.42 9.14 -22.64
CA LEU A 77 2.60 7.97 -22.30
C LEU A 77 2.06 7.24 -23.54
N ASN A 78 2.20 7.80 -24.74
CA ASN A 78 1.65 7.23 -25.98
C ASN A 78 0.15 6.86 -25.87
N LEU A 79 -0.61 7.61 -25.04
CA LEU A 79 -2.05 7.45 -24.88
C LEU A 79 -2.80 8.42 -25.80
N PRO A 80 -4.01 8.07 -26.28
CA PRO A 80 -4.83 8.98 -27.06
C PRO A 80 -5.12 10.29 -26.31
N ALA A 81 -5.07 11.42 -27.01
CA ALA A 81 -5.29 12.75 -26.44
C ALA A 81 -6.65 12.90 -25.72
N GLN A 82 -7.64 12.09 -26.10
CA GLN A 82 -8.97 12.02 -25.49
C GLN A 82 -8.94 11.67 -24.00
N LEU A 83 -7.94 10.89 -23.56
CA LEU A 83 -7.80 10.52 -22.14
C LEU A 83 -7.14 11.62 -21.29
N LYS A 84 -6.56 12.66 -21.89
CA LYS A 84 -5.75 13.67 -21.19
C LYS A 84 -6.50 14.35 -20.04
N SER A 85 -7.81 14.56 -20.18
CA SER A 85 -8.67 15.14 -19.13
C SER A 85 -8.77 14.25 -17.88
N PHE A 86 -8.64 12.93 -18.02
CA PHE A 86 -8.65 12.00 -16.87
C PHE A 86 -7.37 12.10 -16.05
N PHE A 87 -6.25 12.48 -16.68
CA PHE A 87 -4.99 12.74 -16.00
C PHE A 87 -4.88 14.14 -15.42
N ASP A 88 -5.60 15.11 -15.97
CA ASP A 88 -5.50 16.52 -15.60
C ASP A 88 -5.81 16.75 -14.12
N PHE A 89 -4.86 17.32 -13.39
CA PHE A 89 -4.91 17.44 -11.94
C PHE A 89 -4.26 18.75 -11.49
N MET A 90 -4.92 19.46 -10.59
CA MET A 90 -4.36 20.64 -9.93
C MET A 90 -3.75 20.20 -8.60
N ASP A 91 -2.42 20.18 -8.53
CA ASP A 91 -1.66 19.89 -7.33
C ASP A 91 -1.46 21.17 -6.51
N GLY A 92 -1.48 21.04 -5.19
CA GLY A 92 -1.01 22.06 -4.28
C GLY A 92 -2.01 22.51 -3.23
N TYR A 93 -2.93 21.63 -2.82
CA TYR A 93 -3.75 21.87 -1.63
C TYR A 93 -2.86 22.14 -0.40
N LEU A 94 -3.03 23.32 0.19
CA LEU A 94 -2.25 23.84 1.33
C LEU A 94 -0.72 23.92 1.11
N LYS A 95 -0.23 23.68 -0.12
CA LYS A 95 1.19 23.80 -0.45
C LYS A 95 1.50 25.21 -0.97
N PRO A 96 2.72 25.72 -0.75
CA PRO A 96 3.14 27.03 -1.26
C PRO A 96 3.21 27.06 -2.79
N VAL A 97 3.34 25.90 -3.44
CA VAL A 97 3.39 25.77 -4.90
C VAL A 97 2.15 25.03 -5.38
N LYS A 98 1.32 25.72 -6.16
CA LYS A 98 0.22 25.14 -6.92
C LYS A 98 0.63 24.96 -8.38
N GLY A 99 0.22 23.86 -9.00
CA GLY A 99 0.58 23.59 -10.38
C GLY A 99 -0.29 22.54 -11.05
N ARG A 100 -0.51 22.73 -12.35
CA ARG A 100 -1.17 21.73 -13.19
C ARG A 100 -0.21 20.57 -13.44
N LYS A 101 -0.70 19.34 -13.24
CA LYS A 101 0.04 18.09 -13.33
C LYS A 101 -0.79 17.05 -14.09
N ILE A 102 -0.14 15.98 -14.51
CA ILE A 102 -0.85 14.71 -14.75
C ILE A 102 -0.80 13.86 -13.47
N ASN A 103 -1.88 13.15 -13.19
CA ASN A 103 -2.01 12.26 -12.03
C ASN A 103 -2.47 10.87 -12.49
N TRP A 104 -1.58 9.89 -12.37
CA TRP A 104 -1.83 8.54 -12.85
C TRP A 104 -2.90 7.83 -12.02
N MET A 105 -2.85 7.97 -10.69
CA MET A 105 -3.84 7.38 -9.80
C MET A 105 -5.26 7.92 -10.08
N LYS A 106 -5.41 9.22 -10.33
CA LYS A 106 -6.69 9.82 -10.75
C LYS A 106 -7.25 9.16 -12.01
N ALA A 107 -6.39 8.94 -13.01
CA ALA A 107 -6.79 8.29 -14.25
C ALA A 107 -7.22 6.83 -14.01
N ALA A 108 -6.51 6.06 -13.17
CA ALA A 108 -6.92 4.70 -12.82
C ALA A 108 -8.27 4.65 -12.09
N ILE A 109 -8.49 5.53 -11.11
CA ILE A 109 -9.77 5.61 -10.37
C ILE A 109 -10.94 5.80 -11.35
N LEU A 110 -10.75 6.65 -12.36
CA LEU A 110 -11.75 6.92 -13.40
C LEU A 110 -11.92 5.76 -14.40
N GLU A 111 -10.83 5.09 -14.76
CA GLU A 111 -10.82 4.13 -15.84
C GLU A 111 -11.02 2.66 -15.39
N SER A 112 -10.86 2.34 -14.13
CA SER A 112 -11.06 0.98 -13.62
C SER A 112 -12.53 0.62 -13.45
N ASP A 113 -12.85 -0.68 -13.56
CA ASP A 113 -14.21 -1.19 -13.31
C ASP A 113 -14.53 -1.19 -11.80
N ARG A 114 -13.51 -1.27 -10.94
CA ARG A 114 -13.66 -1.18 -9.49
C ARG A 114 -12.47 -0.52 -8.81
N VAL A 115 -12.74 0.26 -7.77
CA VAL A 115 -11.70 0.81 -6.88
C VAL A 115 -11.77 0.14 -5.52
N LEU A 116 -10.62 -0.28 -5.01
CA LEU A 116 -10.42 -0.99 -3.75
C LEU A 116 -9.35 -0.29 -2.90
N THR A 117 -9.36 -0.57 -1.60
CA THR A 117 -8.27 -0.21 -0.69
C THR A 117 -8.19 -1.22 0.47
N VAL A 118 -7.17 -1.06 1.32
CA VAL A 118 -6.68 -2.07 2.28
C VAL A 118 -7.38 -2.04 3.65
N SER A 119 -8.43 -1.23 3.82
CA SER A 119 -9.23 -1.18 5.05
C SER A 119 -10.58 -0.47 4.83
N PRO A 120 -11.69 -0.98 5.40
CA PRO A 120 -12.99 -0.30 5.37
C PRO A 120 -12.94 1.11 5.95
N TYR A 121 -12.20 1.31 7.04
CA TYR A 121 -12.09 2.64 7.67
C TYR A 121 -11.27 3.59 6.81
N TYR A 122 -10.16 3.10 6.25
CA TYR A 122 -9.34 3.90 5.35
C TYR A 122 -10.13 4.32 4.10
N ALA A 123 -11.01 3.47 3.57
CA ALA A 123 -11.92 3.85 2.49
C ALA A 123 -12.82 5.05 2.86
N GLN A 124 -13.31 5.12 4.10
CA GLN A 124 -14.09 6.25 4.62
C GLN A 124 -13.22 7.50 4.76
N GLU A 125 -11.98 7.35 5.24
CA GLU A 125 -11.02 8.45 5.34
C GLU A 125 -10.70 9.07 3.99
N LEU A 126 -10.45 8.25 2.97
CA LEU A 126 -10.14 8.71 1.62
C LEU A 126 -11.25 9.57 1.01
N VAL A 127 -12.51 9.28 1.33
CA VAL A 127 -13.66 10.09 0.87
C VAL A 127 -14.07 11.16 1.87
N SER A 128 -13.39 11.34 3.00
CA SER A 128 -13.84 12.29 4.03
C SER A 128 -13.44 13.74 3.74
N GLY A 129 -12.42 13.97 2.90
CA GLY A 129 -12.04 15.31 2.48
C GLY A 129 -10.63 15.38 1.90
N GLU A 130 -10.30 16.56 1.37
CA GLU A 130 -9.09 16.83 0.56
C GLU A 130 -7.78 16.50 1.29
N ALA A 131 -7.71 16.73 2.60
CA ALA A 131 -6.54 16.42 3.41
C ALA A 131 -6.25 14.91 3.49
N LYS A 132 -7.29 14.09 3.71
CA LYS A 132 -7.15 12.63 3.89
C LYS A 132 -7.16 11.87 2.57
N GLY A 133 -7.95 12.32 1.59
CA GLY A 133 -7.92 11.80 0.22
C GLY A 133 -6.79 12.37 -0.64
N VAL A 134 -5.99 13.28 -0.08
CA VAL A 134 -4.86 13.95 -0.74
C VAL A 134 -5.27 14.45 -2.13
N GLU A 135 -6.30 15.31 -2.16
CA GLU A 135 -6.89 15.94 -3.36
C GLU A 135 -7.64 14.99 -4.32
N LEU A 136 -7.77 13.71 -3.98
CA LEU A 136 -8.55 12.72 -4.76
C LEU A 136 -9.86 12.31 -4.09
N ASP A 137 -10.22 12.90 -2.94
CA ASP A 137 -11.41 12.54 -2.18
C ASP A 137 -12.70 12.63 -3.00
N ASN A 138 -12.86 13.71 -3.77
CA ASN A 138 -14.05 13.93 -4.60
C ASN A 138 -14.16 12.91 -5.73
N ILE A 139 -13.03 12.53 -6.36
CA ILE A 139 -13.06 11.55 -7.45
C ILE A 139 -13.35 10.15 -6.92
N ILE A 140 -12.76 9.79 -5.78
CA ILE A 140 -12.98 8.50 -5.11
C ILE A 140 -14.44 8.40 -4.64
N ARG A 141 -15.00 9.48 -4.08
CA ARG A 141 -16.41 9.53 -3.66
C ARG A 141 -17.36 9.28 -4.82
N LYS A 142 -17.07 9.86 -5.99
CA LYS A 142 -17.90 9.72 -7.20
C LYS A 142 -17.86 8.31 -7.79
N THR A 143 -16.70 7.66 -7.80
CA THR A 143 -16.55 6.31 -8.34
C THR A 143 -16.94 5.22 -7.35
N GLY A 144 -16.95 5.53 -6.06
CA GLY A 144 -17.09 4.57 -4.99
C GLY A 144 -15.78 3.82 -4.74
N ILE A 145 -15.58 3.37 -3.50
CA ILE A 145 -14.41 2.63 -3.06
C ILE A 145 -14.82 1.59 -2.03
N THR A 146 -14.17 0.42 -2.04
CA THR A 146 -14.38 -0.61 -1.01
C THR A 146 -13.08 -0.95 -0.33
N GLY A 147 -13.11 -0.89 0.99
CA GLY A 147 -12.01 -1.32 1.83
C GLY A 147 -12.12 -2.80 2.20
N ILE A 148 -11.03 -3.53 2.09
CA ILE A 148 -10.90 -4.93 2.51
C ILE A 148 -9.64 -5.00 3.36
N VAL A 149 -9.75 -5.50 4.60
CA VAL A 149 -8.63 -5.59 5.53
C VAL A 149 -7.59 -6.58 4.99
N ASN A 150 -6.32 -6.18 4.98
CA ASN A 150 -5.22 -7.08 4.61
C ASN A 150 -5.08 -8.25 5.61
N GLY A 151 -4.70 -9.40 5.09
CA GLY A 151 -4.17 -10.50 5.91
C GLY A 151 -2.70 -10.29 6.28
N MET A 152 -2.09 -11.32 6.86
CA MET A 152 -0.67 -11.42 7.18
C MET A 152 -0.19 -12.83 6.89
N ASP A 153 1.08 -12.99 6.54
CA ASP A 153 1.70 -14.32 6.40
C ASP A 153 1.97 -14.94 7.79
N VAL A 154 1.16 -15.94 8.15
CA VAL A 154 1.24 -16.66 9.43
C VAL A 154 2.25 -17.81 9.40
N GLN A 155 2.99 -18.01 8.31
CA GLN A 155 4.14 -18.92 8.29
C GLN A 155 5.42 -18.15 8.62
N GLU A 156 5.56 -16.93 8.09
CA GLU A 156 6.67 -16.05 8.42
C GLU A 156 6.53 -15.48 9.84
N TRP A 157 5.36 -14.92 10.17
CA TRP A 157 5.11 -14.26 11.46
C TRP A 157 4.32 -15.16 12.40
N ASN A 158 5.02 -16.12 13.02
CA ASN A 158 4.40 -17.10 13.92
C ASN A 158 5.26 -17.37 15.16
N PRO A 159 4.85 -16.92 16.35
CA PRO A 159 5.65 -17.07 17.57
C PRO A 159 5.92 -18.53 17.96
N SER A 160 5.12 -19.48 17.46
CA SER A 160 5.30 -20.91 17.75
C SER A 160 6.37 -21.58 16.89
N THR A 161 6.78 -20.95 15.79
CA THR A 161 7.75 -21.49 14.83
C THR A 161 8.82 -20.49 14.41
N ASP A 162 8.83 -19.29 15.02
CA ASP A 162 9.76 -18.22 14.69
C ASP A 162 11.19 -18.63 15.02
N LYS A 163 12.08 -18.49 14.02
CA LYS A 163 13.50 -18.88 14.10
C LYS A 163 14.40 -17.75 14.63
N HIS A 164 13.86 -16.56 14.85
CA HIS A 164 14.57 -15.36 15.27
C HIS A 164 14.43 -15.05 16.76
N ILE A 165 13.57 -15.77 17.48
CA ILE A 165 13.43 -15.71 18.93
C ILE A 165 13.94 -17.00 19.58
N ASP A 166 14.64 -16.88 20.71
CA ASP A 166 15.23 -18.05 21.39
C ASP A 166 14.18 -18.95 22.04
N VAL A 167 13.03 -18.38 22.41
CA VAL A 167 11.92 -19.09 23.06
C VAL A 167 10.66 -18.87 22.25
N THR A 168 10.22 -19.91 21.55
CA THR A 168 8.93 -19.92 20.85
C THR A 168 7.77 -20.03 21.82
N TYR A 169 6.60 -19.51 21.47
CA TYR A 169 5.43 -19.53 22.33
C TYR A 169 4.12 -19.59 21.55
N ASP A 170 3.05 -19.87 22.29
CA ASP A 170 1.66 -19.79 21.83
C ASP A 170 0.82 -19.01 22.86
N ALA A 171 -0.51 -18.98 22.66
CA ALA A 171 -1.42 -18.28 23.54
C ALA A 171 -1.42 -18.82 25.00
N THR A 172 -0.99 -20.06 25.22
CA THR A 172 -1.00 -20.70 26.55
C THR A 172 0.31 -20.50 27.31
N THR A 173 1.42 -20.33 26.58
CA THR A 173 2.79 -20.20 27.12
C THR A 173 3.34 -18.77 27.09
N VAL A 174 2.57 -17.84 26.52
CA VAL A 174 2.98 -16.43 26.31
C VAL A 174 3.48 -15.73 27.58
N MET A 175 2.88 -16.02 28.74
CA MET A 175 3.23 -15.36 30.00
C MET A 175 4.57 -15.82 30.56
N ASP A 176 5.01 -17.03 30.23
CA ASP A 176 6.31 -17.57 30.65
C ASP A 176 7.41 -17.20 29.64
N ALA A 177 7.09 -17.23 28.34
CA ALA A 177 8.05 -17.02 27.28
C ALA A 177 8.41 -15.54 27.04
N LYS A 178 7.42 -14.63 27.01
CA LYS A 178 7.68 -13.22 26.67
C LYS A 178 8.62 -12.49 27.64
N PRO A 179 8.61 -12.76 28.97
CA PRO A 179 9.62 -12.21 29.87
C PRO A 179 11.05 -12.58 29.46
N LEU A 180 11.29 -13.84 29.07
CA LEU A 180 12.61 -14.31 28.62
C LEU A 180 13.03 -13.62 27.31
N ILE A 181 12.11 -13.56 26.33
CA ILE A 181 12.37 -12.86 25.05
C ILE A 181 12.69 -11.38 25.29
N LYS A 182 11.99 -10.74 26.24
CA LYS A 182 12.23 -9.34 26.60
C LYS A 182 13.61 -9.13 27.21
N GLU A 183 14.04 -10.02 28.10
CA GLU A 183 15.39 -9.96 28.69
C GLU A 183 16.48 -10.14 27.62
N THR A 184 16.29 -11.07 26.68
CA THR A 184 17.18 -11.22 25.50
C THR A 184 17.24 -9.93 24.68
N LEU A 185 16.09 -9.32 24.38
CA LEU A 185 16.03 -8.05 23.65
C LEU A 185 16.77 -6.94 24.40
N GLN A 186 16.50 -6.76 25.70
CA GLN A 186 17.16 -5.76 26.54
C GLN A 186 18.68 -5.92 26.50
N ALA A 187 19.18 -7.13 26.67
CA ALA A 187 20.61 -7.43 26.57
C ALA A 187 21.16 -7.11 25.18
N ALA A 188 20.47 -7.50 24.11
CA ALA A 188 20.91 -7.31 22.73
C ALA A 188 21.03 -5.82 22.34
N VAL A 189 20.18 -4.95 22.89
CA VAL A 189 20.19 -3.50 22.61
C VAL A 189 20.89 -2.67 23.68
N GLY A 190 21.53 -3.32 24.68
CA GLY A 190 22.32 -2.65 25.72
C GLY A 190 21.50 -1.91 26.78
N LEU A 191 20.24 -2.30 27.00
CA LEU A 191 19.39 -1.76 28.06
C LEU A 191 19.54 -2.58 29.37
N PRO A 192 19.21 -1.99 30.54
CA PRO A 192 19.11 -2.76 31.77
C PRO A 192 18.16 -3.96 31.62
N VAL A 193 18.64 -5.14 31.97
CA VAL A 193 17.87 -6.39 31.89
C VAL A 193 16.99 -6.49 33.13
N ASP A 194 15.69 -6.25 32.92
CA ASP A 194 14.67 -6.33 33.96
C ASP A 194 13.30 -6.57 33.29
N ARG A 195 12.74 -7.76 33.55
CA ARG A 195 11.46 -8.19 32.99
C ARG A 195 10.27 -7.37 33.49
N ASP A 196 10.39 -6.64 34.59
CA ASP A 196 9.31 -5.88 35.19
C ASP A 196 9.22 -4.45 34.64
N ILE A 197 10.29 -3.90 34.05
CA ILE A 197 10.30 -2.55 33.43
C ILE A 197 9.55 -2.56 32.10
N PRO A 198 8.41 -1.88 31.90
CA PRO A 198 7.70 -1.85 30.62
C PRO A 198 8.60 -1.45 29.45
N LEU A 199 8.47 -2.15 28.31
CA LEU A 199 9.25 -1.89 27.10
C LEU A 199 8.32 -1.54 25.94
N ILE A 200 8.54 -0.37 25.35
CA ILE A 200 7.82 0.15 24.18
C ILE A 200 8.70 -0.10 22.95
N GLY A 201 8.20 -0.84 21.97
CA GLY A 201 8.85 -1.04 20.68
C GLY A 201 8.17 -0.24 19.57
N SER A 202 8.95 0.48 18.77
CA SER A 202 8.50 1.16 17.55
C SER A 202 9.30 0.68 16.35
N ILE A 203 8.60 0.20 15.32
CA ILE A 203 9.20 -0.34 14.10
C ILE A 203 8.52 0.31 12.89
N GLY A 204 9.29 0.98 12.04
CA GLY A 204 8.75 1.60 10.82
C GLY A 204 9.76 2.48 10.09
N ARG A 205 9.41 2.86 8.85
CA ARG A 205 10.16 3.87 8.08
C ARG A 205 10.18 5.20 8.83
N LEU A 206 11.31 5.92 8.78
CA LEU A 206 11.48 7.22 9.40
C LEU A 206 10.89 8.33 8.51
N GLU A 207 9.58 8.26 8.31
CA GLU A 207 8.80 9.21 7.52
C GLU A 207 7.66 9.80 8.36
N GLU A 208 7.19 10.99 7.98
CA GLU A 208 6.09 11.71 8.64
C GLU A 208 4.83 10.82 8.79
N GLN A 209 4.56 9.95 7.80
CA GLN A 209 3.42 9.02 7.85
C GLN A 209 3.43 8.11 9.10
N LYS A 210 4.60 7.84 9.66
CA LYS A 210 4.77 6.97 10.84
C LYS A 210 4.93 7.76 12.15
N GLY A 211 5.00 9.10 12.09
CA GLY A 211 5.10 9.95 13.27
C GLY A 211 6.37 9.74 14.08
N SER A 212 7.49 9.42 13.42
CA SER A 212 8.79 9.22 14.08
C SER A 212 9.28 10.49 14.78
N ASP A 213 8.98 11.66 14.20
CA ASP A 213 9.16 12.99 14.78
C ASP A 213 8.32 13.20 16.05
N ILE A 214 7.07 12.76 16.04
CA ILE A 214 6.16 12.82 17.19
C ILE A 214 6.69 11.93 18.33
N LEU A 215 7.13 10.71 18.01
CA LEU A 215 7.72 9.81 18.99
C LEU A 215 9.00 10.42 19.59
N ALA A 216 9.89 10.97 18.76
CA ALA A 216 11.10 11.65 19.22
C ALA A 216 10.79 12.81 20.17
N ALA A 217 9.79 13.63 19.85
CA ALA A 217 9.35 14.73 20.71
C ALA A 217 8.68 14.27 22.01
N ALA A 218 8.13 13.05 22.04
CA ALA A 218 7.50 12.47 23.22
C ALA A 218 8.51 11.84 24.20
N ILE A 219 9.64 11.30 23.72
CA ILE A 219 10.64 10.61 24.56
C ILE A 219 11.06 11.41 25.82
N PRO A 220 11.36 12.72 25.75
CA PRO A 220 11.74 13.48 26.95
C PRO A 220 10.68 13.48 28.05
N LYS A 221 9.40 13.30 27.71
CA LYS A 221 8.29 13.23 28.67
C LYS A 221 8.29 11.92 29.47
N PHE A 222 9.02 10.90 29.02
CA PHE A 222 9.16 9.60 29.69
C PHE A 222 10.40 9.50 30.58
N ILE A 223 11.28 10.52 30.64
CA ILE A 223 12.54 10.47 31.40
C ILE A 223 12.32 10.20 32.90
N GLY A 224 11.18 10.59 33.46
CA GLY A 224 10.82 10.32 34.87
C GLY A 224 10.08 9.01 35.10
N GLU A 225 9.73 8.29 34.04
CA GLU A 225 8.98 7.03 34.11
C GLU A 225 9.94 5.85 34.08
N ASN A 226 9.63 4.79 34.82
CA ASN A 226 10.41 3.54 34.77
C ASN A 226 10.02 2.73 33.53
N VAL A 227 10.45 3.18 32.35
CA VAL A 227 10.10 2.60 31.04
C VAL A 227 11.31 2.57 30.12
N GLN A 228 11.33 1.59 29.22
CA GLN A 228 12.32 1.48 28.15
C GLN A 228 11.67 1.66 26.79
N ILE A 229 12.40 2.25 25.84
CA ILE A 229 11.93 2.49 24.47
C ILE A 229 12.98 1.98 23.49
N VAL A 230 12.54 1.14 22.53
CA VAL A 230 13.36 0.64 21.43
C VAL A 230 12.75 1.12 20.11
N VAL A 231 13.57 1.72 19.24
CA VAL A 231 13.15 2.25 17.94
C VAL A 231 13.99 1.62 16.83
N LEU A 232 13.33 1.04 15.84
CA LEU A 232 13.95 0.45 14.65
C LEU A 232 13.35 1.08 13.38
N GLY A 233 14.17 1.75 12.59
CA GLY A 233 13.74 2.38 11.36
C GLY A 233 14.91 2.93 10.53
N THR A 234 14.62 3.21 9.26
CA THR A 234 15.50 3.90 8.31
C THR A 234 14.70 4.93 7.54
#